data_AF-A0A2V3VI81-F1
#
_entry.id   AF-A0A2V3VI81-F1
#
_cell.length_a   1.000
_cell.length_b   1.000
_cell.length_c   1.000
_cell.angle_alpha   90.00
_cell.angle_beta   90.00
_cell.angle_gamma   90.00
#
_symmetry.space_group_name_H-M   'P 1'
#
loop_
_entity.id
_entity.type
_entity.pdbx_description
1 polymer ?
#
loop_
_entity_poly.entity_id
_entity_poly.type
_entity_poly.pdbx_seq_one_letter_code
_entity_poly.pdbx_strand_id
1 'polypeptide(L)'
;MMQMTNRSSKLVKLVVLSLLATVSLILFFISFPLPMLPPYLKVDFSDIPALIAGLIFSPLAGIFVVFMKNVLYFAFSGATDPIGVIANFIAGTLFIFPVAYLYHRYKGVKSVISGLVIGTAGMAIIMSVLNYVIILPAYSWLIGMEMNNTIKWTSVIVGILPFNILKGIIVSMLFIPLFIKLKQWIEQKRVEVVG
;
A
#
# COMPACT_ATOMS: atom_id res chain seq x y z
N MET A 1 31.53 12.58 -30.30
CA MET A 1 30.59 11.61 -29.71
C MET A 1 30.42 11.99 -28.24
N MET A 2 29.37 12.74 -27.91
CA MET A 2 29.14 13.27 -26.55
C MET A 2 28.37 12.21 -25.76
N GLN A 3 29.02 11.59 -24.76
CA GLN A 3 28.33 10.71 -23.83
C GLN A 3 27.30 11.55 -23.05
N MET A 4 26.02 11.42 -23.38
CA MET A 4 24.95 11.98 -22.57
C MET A 4 24.92 11.25 -21.23
N THR A 5 25.31 11.96 -20.18
CA THR A 5 25.50 11.45 -18.83
C THR A 5 24.16 11.01 -18.21
N ASN A 6 23.99 9.71 -18.05
CA ASN A 6 22.82 9.02 -17.48
C ASN A 6 22.60 9.27 -15.95
N ARG A 7 23.24 10.29 -15.36
CA ARG A 7 23.15 10.62 -13.91
C ARG A 7 21.87 11.40 -13.57
N SER A 8 21.32 12.16 -14.51
CA SER A 8 20.15 13.03 -14.29
C SER A 8 18.86 12.24 -13.97
N SER A 9 18.58 11.15 -14.70
CA SER A 9 17.33 10.37 -14.53
C SER A 9 17.26 9.61 -13.20
N LYS A 10 18.39 9.06 -12.73
CA LYS A 10 18.48 8.36 -11.43
C LYS A 10 18.26 9.31 -10.26
N LEU A 11 18.84 10.50 -10.32
CA LEU A 11 18.65 11.53 -9.30
C LEU A 11 17.19 11.99 -9.27
N VAL A 12 16.59 12.29 -10.43
CA VAL A 12 15.17 12.68 -10.54
C VAL A 12 14.27 11.58 -9.98
N LYS A 13 14.52 10.31 -10.33
CA LYS A 13 13.77 9.17 -9.78
C LYS A 13 13.86 9.12 -8.26
N LEU A 14 15.05 9.27 -7.69
CA LEU A 14 15.24 9.27 -6.24
C LEU A 14 14.46 10.42 -5.58
N VAL A 15 14.57 11.64 -6.13
CA VAL A 15 13.83 12.81 -5.61
C VAL A 15 12.32 12.59 -5.65
N VAL A 16 11.78 12.08 -6.76
CA VAL A 16 10.33 11.81 -6.87
C VAL A 16 9.89 10.73 -5.90
N LEU A 17 10.66 9.65 -5.73
CA LEU A 17 10.34 8.59 -4.76
C LEU A 17 10.38 9.10 -3.32
N SER A 18 11.35 9.95 -2.97
CA SER A 18 11.41 10.61 -1.66
C SER A 18 10.19 11.51 -1.43
N LEU A 19 9.80 12.32 -2.41
CA LEU A 19 8.61 13.17 -2.29
C LEU A 19 7.33 12.34 -2.13
N LEU A 20 7.17 11.28 -2.92
CA LEU A 20 5.99 10.40 -2.82
C LEU A 20 5.96 9.65 -1.48
N ALA A 21 7.11 9.23 -0.93
CA ALA A 21 7.20 8.64 0.40
C ALA A 21 6.82 9.64 1.50
N THR A 22 7.24 10.91 1.39
CA THR A 22 6.84 11.96 2.34
C THR A 22 5.35 12.26 2.27
N VAL A 23 4.78 12.40 1.06
CA VAL A 23 3.33 12.61 0.91
C VAL A 23 2.56 11.39 1.45
N SER A 24 3.04 10.18 1.18
CA SER A 24 2.49 8.94 1.72
C SER A 24 2.49 8.95 3.26
N LEU A 25 3.60 9.35 3.88
CA LEU A 25 3.68 9.49 5.35
C LEU A 25 2.65 10.50 5.89
N ILE A 26 2.54 11.68 5.28
CA ILE A 26 1.56 12.71 5.70
C ILE A 26 0.13 12.15 5.64
N LEU A 27 -0.22 11.45 4.56
CA LEU A 27 -1.52 10.81 4.43
C LEU A 27 -1.73 9.68 5.44
N PHE A 28 -0.65 9.01 5.86
CA PHE A 28 -0.74 7.94 6.86
C PHE A 28 -1.04 8.47 8.26
N PHE A 29 -0.56 9.68 8.61
CA PHE A 29 -0.94 10.35 9.85
C PHE A 29 -2.44 10.66 9.95
N ILE A 30 -3.13 10.79 8.80
CA ILE A 30 -4.57 11.05 8.72
C ILE A 30 -5.36 9.72 8.70
N SER A 31 -4.82 8.66 9.31
CA SER A 31 -5.52 7.38 9.43
C SER A 31 -6.66 7.43 10.45
N PHE A 32 -7.77 6.76 10.15
CA PHE A 32 -8.95 6.73 11.02
C PHE A 32 -9.56 5.33 11.09
N PRO A 33 -10.15 4.93 12.24
CA PRO A 33 -10.87 3.67 12.36
C PRO A 33 -12.21 3.73 11.63
N LEU A 34 -12.67 2.59 11.12
CA LEU A 34 -14.01 2.49 10.54
C LEU A 34 -15.05 2.21 11.64
N PRO A 35 -16.27 2.79 11.55
CA PRO A 35 -17.37 2.42 12.44
C PRO A 35 -17.65 0.92 12.39
N MET A 36 -18.06 0.34 13.52
CA MET A 36 -18.38 -1.10 13.66
C MET A 36 -17.22 -2.08 13.47
N LEU A 37 -15.99 -1.59 13.26
CA LEU A 37 -14.78 -2.41 13.18
C LEU A 37 -13.83 -2.10 14.35
N PRO A 38 -12.95 -3.05 14.71
CA PRO A 38 -11.97 -2.83 15.78
C PRO A 38 -11.09 -1.59 15.53
N PRO A 39 -10.79 -0.77 16.57
CA PRO A 39 -10.14 0.54 16.42
C PRO A 39 -8.67 0.47 15.97
N TYR A 40 -8.03 -0.70 16.09
CA TYR A 40 -6.69 -0.94 15.56
C TYR A 40 -6.67 -1.06 14.03
N LEU A 41 -7.82 -1.32 13.40
CA LEU A 41 -7.97 -1.37 11.95
C LEU A 41 -8.28 0.02 11.41
N LYS A 42 -7.23 0.72 10.92
CA LYS A 42 -7.34 2.09 10.41
C LYS A 42 -7.24 2.16 8.91
N VAL A 43 -8.18 2.86 8.28
CA VAL A 43 -8.11 3.24 6.87
C VAL A 43 -7.29 4.51 6.72
N ASP A 44 -6.56 4.59 5.62
CA ASP A 44 -5.72 5.73 5.26
C ASP A 44 -5.59 5.78 3.72
N PHE A 45 -5.09 6.90 3.19
CA PHE A 45 -4.91 7.10 1.75
C PHE A 45 -3.44 7.05 1.32
N SER A 46 -2.55 6.60 2.20
CA SER A 46 -1.11 6.65 1.99
C SER A 46 -0.62 5.70 0.89
N ASP A 47 -1.42 4.70 0.50
CA ASP A 47 -1.10 3.80 -0.61
C ASP A 47 -1.26 4.46 -1.99
N ILE A 48 -1.94 5.62 -2.08
CA ILE A 48 -2.14 6.34 -3.36
C ILE A 48 -0.80 6.83 -3.95
N PRO A 49 0.07 7.58 -3.22
CA PRO A 49 1.40 7.95 -3.73
C PRO A 49 2.25 6.74 -4.13
N ALA A 50 2.14 5.63 -3.39
CA ALA A 50 2.87 4.40 -3.69
C ALA A 50 2.36 3.72 -4.97
N LEU A 51 1.05 3.73 -5.23
CA LEU A 51 0.49 3.32 -6.52
C LEU A 51 1.05 4.19 -7.66
N ILE A 52 1.07 5.52 -7.50
CA ILE A 52 1.64 6.45 -8.50
C ILE A 52 3.10 6.09 -8.80
N ALA A 53 3.93 5.90 -7.76
CA ALA A 53 5.33 5.47 -7.91
C ALA A 53 5.43 4.12 -8.64
N GLY A 54 4.54 3.19 -8.30
CA GLY A 54 4.41 1.88 -8.92
C GLY A 54 4.15 1.97 -10.43
N LEU A 55 3.19 2.79 -10.83
CA LEU A 55 2.82 2.97 -12.24
C LEU A 55 3.90 3.69 -13.04
N ILE A 56 4.51 4.75 -12.49
CA ILE A 56 5.54 5.53 -13.16
C ILE A 56 6.84 4.73 -13.32
N PHE A 57 7.34 4.11 -12.25
CA PHE A 57 8.69 3.56 -12.25
C PHE A 57 8.72 2.04 -12.39
N SER A 58 8.10 1.31 -11.45
CA SER A 58 8.09 -0.16 -11.40
C SER A 58 7.29 -0.64 -10.18
N PRO A 59 6.80 -1.89 -10.15
CA PRO A 59 6.17 -2.45 -8.95
C PRO A 59 7.03 -2.30 -7.68
N LEU A 60 8.34 -2.53 -7.80
CA LEU A 60 9.29 -2.37 -6.68
C LEU A 60 9.39 -0.93 -6.18
N ALA A 61 9.23 0.06 -7.05
CA ALA A 61 9.22 1.46 -6.65
C ALA A 61 7.99 1.80 -5.80
N GLY A 62 6.83 1.23 -6.12
CA GLY A 62 5.63 1.36 -5.29
C GLY A 62 5.82 0.71 -3.91
N ILE A 63 6.35 -0.52 -3.88
CA ILE A 63 6.66 -1.23 -2.63
C ILE A 63 7.67 -0.44 -1.78
N PHE A 64 8.68 0.15 -2.40
CA PHE A 64 9.66 0.99 -1.71
C PHE A 64 8.99 2.20 -1.04
N VAL A 65 8.01 2.84 -1.68
CA VAL A 65 7.27 3.96 -1.08
C VAL A 65 6.45 3.49 0.14
N VAL A 66 5.78 2.33 0.05
CA VAL A 66 5.07 1.72 1.21
C VAL A 66 6.04 1.34 2.32
N PHE A 67 7.24 0.88 1.98
CA PHE A 67 8.26 0.57 2.97
C PHE A 67 8.72 1.85 3.68
N MET A 68 9.10 2.88 2.91
CA MET A 68 9.57 4.16 3.46
C MET A 68 8.52 4.86 4.31
N LYS A 69 7.25 4.91 3.88
CA LYS A 69 6.19 5.54 4.70
C LYS A 69 6.04 4.83 6.06
N ASN A 70 6.14 3.50 6.09
CA ASN A 70 5.97 2.71 7.31
C ASN A 70 7.18 2.82 8.24
N VAL A 71 8.39 2.82 7.69
CA VAL A 71 9.63 3.05 8.46
C VAL A 71 9.61 4.44 9.10
N LEU A 72 9.25 5.48 8.33
CA LEU A 72 9.18 6.84 8.86
C LEU A 72 8.06 6.97 9.90
N TYR A 73 6.89 6.39 9.63
CA TYR A 73 5.79 6.41 10.59
C TYR A 73 6.18 5.72 11.89
N PHE A 74 6.84 4.57 11.83
CA PHE A 74 7.38 3.88 13.00
C PHE A 74 8.33 4.76 13.81
N ALA A 75 9.26 5.45 13.14
CA ALA A 75 10.23 6.33 13.78
C ALA A 75 9.59 7.52 14.50
N PHE A 76 8.49 8.08 13.97
CA PHE A 76 7.85 9.28 14.54
C PHE A 76 6.71 9.00 15.52
N SER A 77 5.89 7.98 15.28
CA SER A 77 4.64 7.78 16.05
C SER A 77 4.16 6.33 16.15
N GLY A 78 4.62 5.44 15.27
CA GLY A 78 4.21 4.04 15.21
C GLY A 78 4.94 3.12 16.18
N ALA A 79 5.91 3.62 16.97
CA ALA A 79 6.65 2.83 17.94
C ALA A 79 5.76 2.16 19.01
N THR A 80 4.55 2.70 19.25
CA THR A 80 3.56 2.13 20.17
C THR A 80 2.76 0.97 19.59
N ASP A 81 2.78 0.78 18.26
CA ASP A 81 2.10 -0.32 17.56
C ASP A 81 2.97 -0.87 16.41
N PRO A 82 4.11 -1.53 16.71
CA PRO A 82 5.01 -2.09 15.71
C PRO A 82 4.32 -3.14 14.83
N ILE A 83 3.40 -3.91 15.41
CA ILE A 83 2.68 -4.99 14.71
C ILE A 83 1.76 -4.39 13.65
N GLY A 84 1.06 -3.29 13.98
CA GLY A 84 0.20 -2.57 13.05
C GLY A 84 0.96 -1.95 11.89
N VAL A 85 2.16 -1.41 12.13
CA VAL A 85 3.06 -0.90 11.08
C VAL A 85 3.45 -2.02 10.10
N ILE A 86 3.86 -3.18 10.63
CA ILE A 86 4.23 -4.33 9.79
C ILE A 86 3.01 -4.82 8.99
N ALA A 87 1.85 -4.91 9.62
CA ALA A 87 0.60 -5.29 8.98
C ALA A 87 0.23 -4.33 7.84
N ASN A 88 0.38 -3.00 8.04
CA ASN A 88 0.13 -1.99 7.01
C ASN A 88 1.08 -2.14 5.83
N PHE A 89 2.37 -2.38 6.09
CA PHE A 89 3.36 -2.60 5.03
C PHE A 89 3.03 -3.83 4.16
N ILE A 90 2.68 -4.96 4.80
CA ILE A 90 2.30 -6.19 4.08
C ILE A 90 1.03 -5.96 3.26
N ALA A 91 -0.01 -5.39 3.87
CA ALA A 91 -1.27 -5.10 3.19
C ALA A 91 -1.06 -4.17 1.97
N GLY A 92 -0.32 -3.08 2.14
CA GLY A 92 0.00 -2.14 1.06
C GLY A 92 0.80 -2.81 -0.06
N THR A 93 1.76 -3.68 0.27
CA THR A 93 2.54 -4.43 -0.72
C THR A 93 1.66 -5.37 -1.54
N LEU A 94 0.80 -6.14 -0.88
CA LEU A 94 -0.14 -7.08 -1.52
C LEU A 94 -1.14 -6.36 -2.43
N PHE A 95 -1.56 -5.15 -2.05
CA PHE A 95 -2.47 -4.35 -2.83
C PHE A 95 -1.78 -3.70 -4.05
N ILE A 96 -0.61 -3.10 -3.87
CA ILE A 96 0.06 -2.30 -4.90
C ILE A 96 0.73 -3.16 -5.97
N PHE A 97 1.32 -4.29 -5.58
CA PHE A 97 2.06 -5.15 -6.49
C PHE A 97 1.25 -5.56 -7.74
N PRO A 98 0.05 -6.17 -7.63
CA PRO A 98 -0.72 -6.57 -8.81
C PRO A 98 -1.19 -5.38 -9.65
N VAL A 99 -1.52 -4.24 -9.04
CA VAL A 99 -1.90 -3.01 -9.76
C VAL A 99 -0.75 -2.52 -10.64
N ALA A 100 0.43 -2.36 -10.04
CA ALA A 100 1.61 -1.92 -10.76
C ALA A 100 2.02 -2.95 -11.81
N TYR A 101 2.07 -4.23 -11.46
CA TYR A 101 2.47 -5.29 -12.39
C TYR A 101 1.59 -5.35 -13.64
N LEU A 102 0.26 -5.37 -13.47
CA LEU A 102 -0.67 -5.44 -14.59
C LEU A 102 -0.64 -4.18 -15.46
N TYR A 103 -0.50 -3.00 -14.85
CA TYR A 103 -0.30 -1.78 -15.64
C TYR A 103 1.03 -1.78 -16.40
N HIS A 104 2.10 -2.33 -15.82
CA HIS A 104 3.38 -2.47 -16.49
C HIS A 104 3.28 -3.41 -17.70
N ARG A 105 2.47 -4.47 -17.61
CA ARG A 105 2.25 -5.48 -18.66
C ARG A 105 1.27 -5.05 -19.76
N TYR A 106 0.09 -4.54 -19.40
CA TYR A 106 -1.04 -4.37 -20.33
C TYR A 106 -1.38 -2.91 -20.64
N LYS A 107 -0.97 -1.97 -19.78
CA LYS A 107 -1.28 -0.53 -19.90
C LYS A 107 -2.78 -0.21 -19.85
N GLY A 108 -3.06 1.08 -19.66
CA GLY A 108 -4.42 1.64 -19.69
C GLY A 108 -5.27 1.35 -18.45
N VAL A 109 -6.46 1.96 -18.44
CA VAL A 109 -7.39 1.99 -17.30
C VAL A 109 -7.88 0.60 -16.91
N LYS A 110 -8.16 -0.26 -17.88
CA LYS A 110 -8.63 -1.64 -17.62
C LYS A 110 -7.63 -2.43 -16.79
N SER A 111 -6.34 -2.33 -17.10
CA SER A 111 -5.28 -3.04 -16.35
C SER A 111 -5.18 -2.55 -14.90
N VAL A 112 -5.35 -1.25 -14.66
CA VAL A 112 -5.38 -0.66 -13.31
C VAL A 112 -6.59 -1.16 -12.54
N ILE A 113 -7.79 -1.11 -13.13
CA ILE A 113 -9.02 -1.60 -12.48
C ILE A 113 -8.91 -3.10 -12.14
N SER A 114 -8.48 -3.93 -13.09
CA SER A 114 -8.27 -5.35 -12.85
C SER A 114 -7.25 -5.60 -11.74
N GLY A 115 -6.15 -4.83 -11.73
CA GLY A 115 -5.15 -4.93 -10.67
C GLY A 115 -5.64 -4.46 -9.30
N LEU A 116 -6.52 -3.46 -9.24
CA LEU A 116 -7.12 -3.00 -7.99
C LEU A 116 -8.07 -4.06 -7.43
N VAL A 117 -8.85 -4.72 -8.29
CA VAL A 117 -9.73 -5.84 -7.88
C VAL A 117 -8.89 -7.03 -7.38
N ILE A 118 -7.89 -7.45 -8.14
CA ILE A 118 -7.00 -8.56 -7.77
C ILE A 118 -6.21 -8.23 -6.50
N GLY A 119 -5.69 -7.01 -6.39
CA GLY A 119 -4.98 -6.53 -5.21
C GLY A 119 -5.87 -6.48 -3.98
N THR A 120 -7.11 -6.01 -4.10
CA THR A 120 -8.07 -5.99 -2.98
C THR A 120 -8.41 -7.41 -2.52
N ALA A 121 -8.75 -8.30 -3.46
CA ALA A 121 -9.09 -9.68 -3.13
C ALA A 121 -7.89 -10.44 -2.53
N GLY A 122 -6.71 -10.31 -3.15
CA GLY A 122 -5.47 -10.93 -2.69
C GLY A 122 -5.05 -10.41 -1.32
N MET A 123 -5.10 -9.09 -1.11
CA MET A 123 -4.84 -8.47 0.20
C MET A 123 -5.83 -9.00 1.25
N ALA A 124 -7.12 -9.01 0.96
CA ALA A 124 -8.14 -9.47 1.90
C ALA A 124 -7.94 -10.93 2.33
N ILE A 125 -7.68 -11.82 1.38
CA ILE A 125 -7.46 -13.25 1.65
C ILE A 125 -6.16 -13.46 2.43
N ILE A 126 -5.05 -12.93 1.91
CA ILE A 126 -3.73 -13.16 2.51
C ILE A 126 -3.63 -12.49 3.88
N MET A 127 -4.14 -11.26 4.05
CA MET A 127 -4.17 -10.61 5.36
C MET A 127 -5.06 -11.35 6.35
N SER A 128 -6.14 -12.00 5.91
CA SER A 128 -6.97 -12.83 6.81
C SER A 128 -6.18 -14.03 7.34
N VAL A 129 -5.45 -14.72 6.46
CA VAL A 129 -4.58 -15.85 6.85
C VAL A 129 -3.44 -15.38 7.74
N LEU A 130 -2.72 -14.34 7.36
CA LEU A 130 -1.61 -13.79 8.14
C LEU A 130 -2.08 -13.27 9.50
N ASN A 131 -3.28 -12.69 9.58
CA ASN A 131 -3.82 -12.28 10.87
C ASN A 131 -4.10 -13.46 11.79
N TYR A 132 -4.68 -14.52 11.26
CA TYR A 132 -4.96 -15.71 12.06
C TYR A 132 -3.68 -16.37 12.60
N VAL A 133 -2.66 -16.50 11.74
CA VAL A 133 -1.46 -17.31 12.04
C VAL A 133 -0.34 -16.50 12.70
N ILE A 134 -0.21 -15.21 12.39
CA ILE A 134 0.95 -14.40 12.78
C ILE A 134 0.54 -13.14 13.55
N ILE A 135 -0.32 -12.29 12.98
CA ILE A 135 -0.53 -10.93 13.52
C ILE A 135 -1.33 -10.95 14.82
N LEU A 136 -2.46 -11.64 14.89
CA LEU A 136 -3.23 -11.74 16.14
C LEU A 136 -2.45 -12.49 17.24
N PRO A 137 -1.76 -13.62 16.96
CA PRO A 137 -0.85 -14.22 17.93
C PRO A 137 0.27 -13.28 18.42
N ALA A 138 0.85 -12.46 17.53
CA ALA A 138 1.85 -11.47 17.93
C ALA A 138 1.26 -10.43 18.88
N TYR A 139 0.02 -9.97 18.64
CA TYR A 139 -0.68 -9.08 19.57
C TYR A 139 -0.97 -9.77 20.91
N SER A 140 -1.45 -11.02 20.90
CA SER A 140 -1.66 -11.82 22.12
C SER A 140 -0.39 -11.96 22.96
N TRP A 141 0.74 -12.21 22.30
CA TRP A 141 2.05 -12.30 22.97
C TRP A 141 2.47 -10.95 23.57
N LEU A 142 2.29 -9.85 22.84
CA LEU A 142 2.65 -8.50 23.31
C LEU A 142 1.85 -8.07 24.55
N ILE A 143 0.56 -8.43 24.61
CA ILE A 143 -0.32 -8.06 25.74
C ILE A 143 -0.34 -9.11 26.87
N GLY A 144 0.36 -10.24 26.70
CA GLY A 144 0.38 -11.32 27.68
C GLY A 144 -0.96 -12.04 27.88
N MET A 145 -1.87 -11.97 26.90
CA MET A 145 -3.17 -12.64 26.96
C MET A 145 -3.38 -13.52 25.74
N GLU A 146 -3.54 -14.82 25.97
CA GLU A 146 -3.79 -15.78 24.90
C GLU A 146 -5.21 -15.64 24.34
N MET A 147 -5.30 -15.32 23.04
CA MET A 147 -6.57 -15.40 22.33
C MET A 147 -6.88 -16.84 21.95
N ASN A 148 -8.02 -17.33 22.42
CA ASN A 148 -8.53 -18.63 21.98
C ASN A 148 -8.82 -18.64 20.47
N ASN A 149 -8.93 -19.84 19.89
CA ASN A 149 -9.12 -20.00 18.44
C ASN A 149 -10.42 -19.37 17.94
N THR A 150 -11.49 -19.40 18.73
CA THR A 150 -12.79 -18.81 18.38
C THR A 150 -12.68 -17.29 18.21
N ILE A 151 -12.06 -16.58 19.15
CA ILE A 151 -11.88 -15.12 19.10
C ILE A 151 -11.01 -14.74 17.90
N LYS A 152 -9.94 -15.48 17.62
CA LYS A 152 -9.10 -15.24 16.42
C LYS A 152 -9.92 -15.40 15.13
N TRP A 153 -10.67 -16.49 15.00
CA TRP A 153 -11.53 -16.74 13.85
C TRP A 153 -12.60 -15.66 13.66
N THR A 154 -13.31 -15.29 14.73
CA THR A 154 -14.32 -14.24 14.70
C THR A 154 -13.70 -12.89 14.33
N SER A 155 -12.55 -12.54 14.91
CA SER A 155 -11.82 -11.31 14.60
C SER A 155 -11.42 -11.24 13.13
N VAL A 156 -11.00 -12.37 12.55
CA VAL A 156 -10.63 -12.46 11.14
C VAL A 156 -11.84 -12.29 10.24
N ILE A 157 -12.91 -13.06 10.45
CA ILE A 157 -14.08 -13.09 9.56
C ILE A 157 -14.91 -11.80 9.66
N VAL A 158 -15.12 -11.28 10.88
CA VAL A 158 -16.02 -10.15 11.13
C VAL A 158 -15.28 -8.81 11.12
N GLY A 159 -13.97 -8.80 11.42
CA GLY A 159 -13.17 -7.58 11.47
C GLY A 159 -12.22 -7.43 10.29
N ILE A 160 -11.20 -8.28 10.23
CA ILE A 160 -10.04 -8.11 9.35
C ILE A 160 -10.39 -8.30 7.87
N LEU A 161 -11.14 -9.36 7.54
CA LEU A 161 -11.54 -9.65 6.17
C LEU A 161 -12.37 -8.49 5.58
N PRO A 162 -13.50 -8.07 6.20
CA PRO A 162 -14.29 -6.94 5.68
C PRO A 162 -13.51 -5.64 5.70
N PHE A 163 -12.67 -5.40 6.71
CA PHE A 163 -11.79 -4.23 6.75
C PHE A 163 -10.88 -4.14 5.52
N ASN A 164 -10.19 -5.23 5.15
CA ASN A 164 -9.26 -5.22 4.02
C ASN A 164 -10.01 -5.03 2.69
N ILE A 165 -11.20 -5.63 2.54
CA ILE A 165 -12.07 -5.40 1.38
C ILE A 165 -12.45 -3.92 1.29
N LEU A 166 -12.96 -3.35 2.39
CA LEU A 166 -13.36 -1.94 2.43
C LEU A 166 -12.19 -1.01 2.18
N LYS A 167 -11.03 -1.25 2.79
CA LYS A 167 -9.81 -0.47 2.56
C LYS A 167 -9.45 -0.46 1.07
N GLY A 168 -9.42 -1.63 0.43
CA GLY A 168 -9.12 -1.75 -1.00
C GLY A 168 -10.13 -1.01 -1.87
N ILE A 169 -11.42 -1.12 -1.57
CA ILE A 169 -12.50 -0.41 -2.30
C ILE A 169 -12.37 1.10 -2.13
N ILE A 170 -12.21 1.60 -0.90
CA ILE A 170 -12.10 3.04 -0.61
C ILE A 170 -10.90 3.63 -1.36
N VAL A 171 -9.72 3.01 -1.26
CA VAL A 171 -8.52 3.48 -1.94
C VAL A 171 -8.70 3.42 -3.47
N SER A 172 -9.33 2.35 -3.98
CA SER A 172 -9.60 2.20 -5.42
C SER A 172 -10.55 3.29 -5.95
N MET A 173 -11.61 3.61 -5.22
CA MET A 173 -12.58 4.65 -5.62
C MET A 173 -11.92 6.03 -5.75
N LEU A 174 -10.94 6.34 -4.91
CA LEU A 174 -10.17 7.58 -5.01
C LEU A 174 -9.09 7.50 -6.08
N PHE A 175 -8.44 6.35 -6.23
CA PHE A 175 -7.31 6.20 -7.15
C PHE A 175 -7.71 6.18 -8.62
N ILE A 176 -8.83 5.55 -8.99
CA ILE A 176 -9.28 5.45 -10.38
C ILE A 176 -9.45 6.82 -11.07
N PRO A 177 -10.22 7.79 -10.53
CA PRO A 177 -10.36 9.10 -11.18
C PRO A 177 -9.04 9.87 -11.22
N LEU A 178 -8.21 9.74 -10.17
CA LEU A 178 -6.88 10.32 -10.14
C LEU A 178 -5.99 9.76 -11.26
N PHE A 179 -5.99 8.43 -11.43
CA PHE A 179 -5.25 7.77 -12.49
C PHE A 179 -5.72 8.21 -13.87
N ILE A 180 -7.03 8.29 -14.11
CA ILE A 180 -7.58 8.74 -15.41
C ILE A 180 -7.07 10.15 -15.75
N LYS A 181 -7.10 11.07 -14.77
CA LYS A 181 -6.62 12.45 -14.94
C LYS A 181 -5.11 12.52 -15.15
N LEU A 182 -4.33 11.69 -14.45
CA LEU A 182 -2.86 11.69 -14.51
C LEU A 182 -2.29 10.79 -15.61
N LYS A 183 -3.10 9.97 -16.28
CA LYS A 183 -2.64 8.94 -17.22
C LYS A 183 -1.67 9.49 -18.26
N GLN A 184 -2.03 10.59 -18.93
CA GLN A 184 -1.19 11.21 -19.96
C GLN A 184 0.17 11.64 -19.41
N TRP A 185 0.18 12.25 -18.22
CA TRP A 185 1.40 12.67 -17.54
C TRP A 185 2.25 11.47 -17.08
N ILE A 186 1.62 10.41 -16.55
CA ILE A 186 2.30 9.16 -16.16
C ILE A 186 2.96 8.50 -17.38
N GLU A 187 2.28 8.48 -18.53
CA GLU A 187 2.81 7.92 -19.77
C GLU A 187 4.02 8.72 -20.28
N GLN A 188 3.97 10.06 -20.23
CA GLN A 188 5.11 10.92 -20.59
C GLN A 188 6.32 10.66 -19.70
N LYS A 189 6.14 10.64 -18.36
CA LYS A 189 7.26 10.42 -17.43
C LYS A 189 7.82 9.01 -17.46
N ARG A 190 7.04 8.01 -17.87
CA ARG A 190 7.57 6.68 -18.16
C ARG A 190 8.55 6.67 -19.32
N VAL A 191 8.28 7.40 -20.39
CA VAL A 191 9.18 7.47 -21.56
C VAL A 191 10.50 8.15 -21.21
N GLU A 192 10.45 9.25 -20.45
CA GLU A 192 11.65 9.99 -20.03
C GLU A 192 12.58 9.23 -19.08
N VAL A 193 12.04 8.27 -18.30
CA VAL A 193 12.83 7.54 -17.29
C VAL A 193 13.33 6.18 -17.81
N VAL A 194 12.67 5.62 -18.83
CA VAL A 194 13.03 4.32 -19.41
C VAL A 194 13.86 4.45 -20.70
N GLY A 195 13.75 5.58 -21.41
CA GLY A 195 14.62 5.92 -22.56
C GLY A 195 15.98 6.43 -22.13
#